data_AF-A0AAV5GSS8-F1
#
_entry.id   AF-A0AAV5GSS8-F1
#
_cell.length_a   1.000
_cell.length_b   1.000
_cell.length_c   1.000
_cell.angle_alpha   90.00
_cell.angle_beta   90.00
_cell.angle_gamma   90.00
#
_symmetry.space_group_name_H-M   'P 1'
#
loop_
_entity.id
_entity.type
_entity.pdbx_description
1 polymer ?
#
loop_
_entity_poly.entity_id
_entity_poly.type
_entity_poly.pdbx_seq_one_letter_code
_entity_poly.pdbx_strand_id
1 'polypeptide(L)'
;MASDDAALLLLDCSFPATCLNLDSLSPAQLAVVPLRSDDVDPLVQLRAYHEFLLRRDEHEQGFDSGGSEPLFDAPLNFPIPADLSALSATQLLLLQFNPRCTTHADVAQAAALFFRRADEAKAAALSPLLHEPKALATLELQRYRVEWDGGERSEAGGLALRAEDGGLTVARRDERLFTLEAGHMTSLSSSQSVGAVAVQLELGSLAVSDSNLILLRAKVAEWSQIADERTSGLPTTLAPPLASAYDESPRLARSAHYAQGAHALSTSAPRKRARSIVGARHPAWDFVGERAVEFEWNPGFYARLFALLRAIAPSADLSSPVFTAEEAAILSRAPEPDRLPVLPEWIEERHLGVAHAPRERLALERIYRHALRLDLAVERHVLLSSEYPALQSYARLVAKVIQTRDALRDAFDVVLREKLYPHRNDPRSYDPIEKLVLLVEQLRDNPARRRQILVEPSPGDRSSERLIRASSIKERNLGVGPFRRWNDALREIVAFEQRAGALG
;
A
#
# COMPACT_ATOMS: atom_id res chain seq x y z
N MET A 1 -24.20 -21.42 15.88
CA MET A 1 -22.79 -21.01 15.64
C MET A 1 -22.07 -21.91 14.63
N ALA A 2 -22.78 -22.66 13.76
CA ALA A 2 -22.15 -23.53 12.75
C ALA A 2 -21.95 -22.84 11.37
N SER A 3 -22.30 -21.56 11.26
CA SER A 3 -22.33 -20.82 9.98
C SER A 3 -20.93 -20.49 9.44
N ASP A 4 -19.94 -20.28 10.30
CA ASP A 4 -18.70 -19.61 9.89
C ASP A 4 -17.53 -20.58 9.65
N ASP A 5 -17.57 -21.78 10.24
CA ASP A 5 -16.52 -22.80 10.06
C ASP A 5 -16.41 -23.26 8.60
N ALA A 6 -17.53 -23.40 7.89
CA ALA A 6 -17.53 -23.78 6.48
C ALA A 6 -16.91 -22.67 5.59
N ALA A 7 -17.20 -21.40 5.90
CA ALA A 7 -16.64 -20.26 5.18
C ALA A 7 -15.12 -20.18 5.38
N LEU A 8 -14.62 -20.46 6.58
CA LEU A 8 -13.18 -20.50 6.87
C LEU A 8 -12.45 -21.59 6.06
N LEU A 9 -13.06 -22.77 5.88
CA LEU A 9 -12.48 -23.83 5.07
C LEU A 9 -12.44 -23.51 3.56
N LEU A 10 -13.32 -22.62 3.10
CA LEU A 10 -13.34 -22.13 1.73
C LEU A 10 -12.42 -20.93 1.49
N LEU A 11 -11.78 -20.39 2.54
CA LEU A 11 -10.85 -19.28 2.43
C LEU A 11 -9.67 -19.64 1.51
N ASP A 12 -9.34 -18.76 0.57
CA ASP A 12 -8.07 -18.86 -0.15
C ASP A 12 -6.93 -18.71 0.85
N CYS A 13 -6.07 -19.73 0.95
CA CYS A 13 -4.93 -19.75 1.86
C CYS A 13 -3.62 -19.34 1.18
N SER A 14 -3.64 -19.11 -0.14
CA SER A 14 -2.47 -18.81 -0.96
C SER A 14 -2.26 -17.32 -1.26
N PHE A 15 -3.06 -16.44 -0.63
CA PHE A 15 -2.98 -14.99 -0.83
C PHE A 15 -1.58 -14.43 -0.48
N PRO A 16 -1.12 -13.35 -1.15
CA PRO A 16 0.17 -12.75 -0.87
C PRO A 16 0.18 -12.03 0.48
N ALA A 17 1.11 -12.40 1.36
CA ALA A 17 1.31 -11.76 2.66
C ALA A 17 2.71 -11.14 2.76
N THR A 18 2.78 -9.85 3.09
CA THR A 18 4.01 -9.07 3.24
C THR A 18 3.89 -8.11 4.43
N CYS A 19 5.00 -7.64 4.99
CA CYS A 19 4.99 -6.64 6.06
C CYS A 19 4.27 -5.33 5.70
N LEU A 20 4.01 -5.05 4.41
CA LEU A 20 3.38 -3.81 3.95
C LEU A 20 1.86 -3.92 3.80
N ASN A 21 1.31 -5.13 3.70
CA ASN A 21 -0.11 -5.34 3.43
C ASN A 21 -0.85 -6.10 4.56
N LEU A 22 -0.18 -6.44 5.66
CA LEU A 22 -0.84 -7.03 6.84
C LEU A 22 -2.03 -6.20 7.29
N ASP A 23 -1.90 -4.87 7.23
CA ASP A 23 -2.94 -3.94 7.64
C ASP A 23 -4.25 -4.10 6.85
N SER A 24 -4.17 -4.63 5.62
CA SER A 24 -5.30 -4.83 4.71
C SER A 24 -5.91 -6.23 4.74
N LEU A 25 -5.28 -7.17 5.45
CA LEU A 25 -5.77 -8.56 5.53
C LEU A 25 -6.99 -8.64 6.46
N SER A 26 -7.90 -9.55 6.15
CA SER A 26 -9.03 -9.87 7.03
C SER A 26 -8.56 -10.60 8.30
N PRO A 27 -9.36 -10.63 9.39
CA PRO A 27 -9.03 -11.40 10.59
C PRO A 27 -8.70 -12.87 10.31
N ALA A 28 -9.46 -13.52 9.44
CA ALA A 28 -9.22 -14.91 9.06
C ALA A 28 -7.92 -15.09 8.27
N GLN A 29 -7.59 -14.15 7.37
CA GLN A 29 -6.31 -14.16 6.67
C GLN A 29 -5.15 -13.95 7.64
N LEU A 30 -5.25 -12.99 8.56
CA LEU A 30 -4.23 -12.76 9.60
C LEU A 30 -4.01 -13.98 10.49
N ALA A 31 -5.06 -14.74 10.82
CA ALA A 31 -4.92 -15.98 11.57
C ALA A 31 -4.25 -17.11 10.76
N VAL A 32 -4.42 -17.15 9.44
CA VAL A 32 -3.81 -18.16 8.56
C VAL A 32 -2.34 -17.88 8.30
N VAL A 33 -1.92 -16.62 8.15
CA VAL A 33 -0.54 -16.25 7.78
C VAL A 33 0.54 -16.91 8.65
N PRO A 34 0.45 -16.92 9.99
CA PRO A 34 1.49 -17.53 10.81
C PRO A 34 1.56 -19.06 10.70
N LEU A 35 0.54 -19.72 10.16
CA LEU A 35 0.52 -21.17 9.93
C LEU A 35 1.21 -21.59 8.63
N ARG A 36 1.58 -20.63 7.77
CA ARG A 36 2.17 -20.84 6.45
C ARG A 36 3.70 -20.88 6.50
N SER A 37 4.24 -21.95 7.09
CA SER A 37 5.69 -22.13 7.26
C SER A 37 6.48 -22.22 5.96
N ASP A 38 5.83 -22.64 4.87
CA ASP A 38 6.51 -23.10 3.67
C ASP A 38 6.74 -21.98 2.64
N ASP A 39 5.90 -20.94 2.64
CA ASP A 39 5.89 -19.90 1.61
C ASP A 39 5.89 -18.46 2.15
N VAL A 40 5.75 -18.26 3.47
CA VAL A 40 5.78 -16.92 4.09
C VAL A 40 7.04 -16.74 4.94
N ASP A 41 7.69 -15.58 4.83
CA ASP A 41 8.86 -15.24 5.64
C ASP A 41 8.54 -15.25 7.15
N PRO A 42 9.41 -15.82 8.03
CA PRO A 42 9.17 -15.90 9.47
C PRO A 42 8.88 -14.55 10.16
N LEU A 43 9.45 -13.44 9.67
CA LEU A 43 9.16 -12.11 10.20
C LEU A 43 7.73 -11.67 9.87
N VAL A 44 7.23 -12.00 8.68
CA VAL A 44 5.85 -11.71 8.26
C VAL A 44 4.87 -12.56 9.08
N GLN A 45 5.19 -13.84 9.33
CA GLN A 45 4.42 -14.72 10.21
C GLN A 45 4.28 -14.13 11.61
N LEU A 46 5.41 -13.74 12.23
CA LEU A 46 5.43 -13.16 13.57
C LEU A 46 4.63 -11.84 13.64
N ARG A 47 4.77 -10.98 12.63
CA ARG A 47 4.01 -9.72 12.58
C ARG A 47 2.52 -9.96 12.41
N ALA A 48 2.12 -10.89 11.54
CA ALA A 48 0.72 -11.23 11.35
C ALA A 48 0.10 -11.81 12.64
N TYR A 49 0.86 -12.62 13.38
CA TYR A 49 0.46 -13.14 14.69
C TYR A 49 0.17 -11.99 15.67
N HIS A 50 1.09 -11.03 15.78
CA HIS A 50 0.92 -9.87 16.65
C HIS A 50 -0.24 -8.97 16.21
N GLU A 51 -0.35 -8.70 14.92
CA GLU A 51 -1.42 -7.87 14.34
C GLU A 51 -2.81 -8.49 14.59
N PHE A 52 -2.94 -9.81 14.48
CA PHE A 52 -4.18 -10.52 14.83
C PHE A 52 -4.57 -10.30 16.30
N LEU A 53 -3.63 -10.45 17.23
CA LEU A 53 -3.88 -10.26 18.66
C LEU A 53 -4.21 -8.80 18.99
N LEU A 54 -3.54 -7.84 18.35
CA LEU A 54 -3.79 -6.42 18.53
C LEU A 54 -5.23 -6.06 18.12
N ARG A 55 -5.64 -6.43 16.90
CA ARG A 55 -6.99 -6.15 16.40
C ARG A 55 -8.08 -6.83 17.20
N ARG A 56 -7.81 -8.04 17.67
CA ARG A 56 -8.74 -8.73 18.56
C ARG A 56 -8.93 -7.97 19.87
N ASP A 57 -7.86 -7.46 20.47
CA ASP A 57 -7.93 -6.64 21.68
C ASP A 57 -8.69 -5.32 21.42
N GLU A 58 -8.45 -4.69 20.26
CA GLU A 58 -9.19 -3.50 19.83
C GLU A 58 -10.71 -3.78 19.65
N HIS A 59 -11.06 -4.93 19.06
CA HIS A 59 -12.43 -5.41 18.92
C HIS A 59 -13.08 -5.68 20.28
N GLU A 60 -12.39 -6.36 21.20
CA GLU A 60 -12.86 -6.63 22.57
C GLU A 60 -13.07 -5.33 23.38
N GLN A 61 -12.29 -4.29 23.10
CA GLN A 61 -12.41 -2.96 23.71
C GLN A 61 -13.46 -2.06 23.01
N GLY A 62 -14.04 -2.51 21.90
CA GLY A 62 -15.06 -1.78 21.15
C GLY A 62 -14.51 -0.56 20.38
N PHE A 63 -13.23 -0.57 20.03
CA PHE A 63 -12.64 0.47 19.17
C PHE A 63 -13.02 0.30 17.70
N ASP A 64 -13.39 -0.90 17.29
CA ASP A 64 -13.84 -1.16 15.92
C ASP A 64 -15.29 -0.73 15.71
N SER A 65 -15.48 0.12 14.70
CA SER A 65 -16.78 0.70 14.33
C SER A 65 -17.66 -0.20 13.44
N GLY A 66 -17.26 -1.45 13.19
CA GLY A 66 -17.85 -2.29 12.14
C GLY A 66 -18.08 -3.74 12.55
N GLY A 67 -19.35 -4.14 12.60
CA GLY A 67 -19.79 -5.55 12.49
C GLY A 67 -19.41 -6.49 13.64
N SER A 68 -20.11 -7.62 13.73
CA SER A 68 -19.61 -8.78 14.47
C SER A 68 -18.60 -9.49 13.58
N GLU A 69 -17.42 -9.77 14.12
CA GLU A 69 -16.36 -10.53 13.49
C GLU A 69 -16.26 -11.89 14.19
N PRO A 70 -16.89 -12.96 13.65
CA PRO A 70 -17.08 -14.22 14.37
C PRO A 70 -15.79 -14.87 14.88
N LEU A 71 -14.67 -14.63 14.19
CA LEU A 71 -13.36 -15.15 14.56
C LEU A 71 -12.76 -14.43 15.77
N PHE A 72 -13.01 -13.12 15.92
CA PHE A 72 -12.61 -12.37 17.11
C PHE A 72 -13.53 -12.67 18.30
N ASP A 73 -14.81 -12.91 18.04
CA ASP A 73 -15.80 -13.29 19.06
C ASP A 73 -15.55 -14.71 19.64
N ALA A 74 -14.81 -15.57 18.92
CA ALA A 74 -14.48 -16.92 19.38
C ALA A 74 -13.46 -16.90 20.54
N PRO A 75 -13.67 -17.66 21.63
CA PRO A 75 -12.77 -17.63 22.80
C PRO A 75 -11.39 -18.24 22.47
N LEU A 76 -10.31 -17.67 23.00
CA LEU A 76 -8.96 -18.26 22.88
C LEU A 76 -8.67 -19.34 23.92
N ASN A 77 -9.39 -19.37 25.04
CA ASN A 77 -9.10 -20.22 26.19
C ASN A 77 -9.90 -21.53 26.21
N PHE A 78 -10.11 -22.15 25.05
CA PHE A 78 -10.84 -23.41 24.92
C PHE A 78 -10.00 -24.61 25.40
N PRO A 79 -10.64 -25.72 25.84
CA PRO A 79 -9.92 -26.95 26.18
C PRO A 79 -9.30 -27.58 24.94
N ILE A 80 -8.05 -28.04 25.05
CA ILE A 80 -7.34 -28.72 23.98
C ILE A 80 -7.52 -30.24 24.18
N PRO A 81 -8.25 -30.94 23.31
CA PRO A 81 -8.43 -32.39 23.39
C PRO A 81 -7.12 -33.11 23.06
N ALA A 82 -6.99 -34.36 23.53
CA ALA A 82 -5.84 -35.20 23.16
C ALA A 82 -5.80 -35.52 21.65
N ASP A 83 -6.97 -35.57 21.00
CA ASP A 83 -7.08 -35.68 19.55
C ASP A 83 -7.55 -34.34 18.97
N LEU A 84 -6.64 -33.64 18.29
CA LEU A 84 -6.91 -32.36 17.65
C LEU A 84 -7.93 -32.47 16.50
N SER A 85 -8.22 -33.67 15.98
CA SER A 85 -9.26 -33.86 14.98
C SER A 85 -10.67 -33.55 15.52
N ALA A 86 -10.86 -33.53 16.84
CA ALA A 86 -12.14 -33.13 17.44
C ALA A 86 -12.37 -31.61 17.43
N LEU A 87 -11.36 -30.80 17.13
CA LEU A 87 -11.47 -29.34 17.09
C LEU A 87 -12.22 -28.87 15.82
N SER A 88 -12.96 -27.77 15.96
CA SER A 88 -13.64 -27.06 14.87
C SER A 88 -12.63 -26.34 13.95
N ALA A 89 -13.04 -25.87 12.76
CA ALA A 89 -12.13 -25.17 11.85
C ALA A 89 -11.61 -23.86 12.47
N THR A 90 -12.50 -23.09 13.10
CA THR A 90 -12.14 -21.92 13.92
C THR A 90 -11.13 -22.28 15.03
N GLN A 91 -11.38 -23.36 15.79
CA GLN A 91 -10.49 -23.75 16.88
C GLN A 91 -9.11 -24.21 16.41
N LEU A 92 -9.04 -24.90 15.26
CA LEU A 92 -7.76 -25.28 14.65
C LEU A 92 -6.92 -24.05 14.28
N LEU A 93 -7.54 -23.02 13.68
CA LEU A 93 -6.87 -21.75 13.37
C LEU A 93 -6.42 -20.99 14.62
N LEU A 94 -7.26 -20.97 15.65
CA LEU A 94 -7.01 -20.21 16.87
C LEU A 94 -6.09 -20.92 17.88
N LEU A 95 -5.72 -22.18 17.65
CA LEU A 95 -4.92 -22.96 18.59
C LEU A 95 -3.56 -22.29 18.91
N GLN A 96 -2.93 -21.65 17.93
CA GLN A 96 -1.68 -20.90 18.10
C GLN A 96 -1.77 -19.70 19.06
N PHE A 97 -2.98 -19.18 19.26
CA PHE A 97 -3.26 -18.05 20.16
C PHE A 97 -3.82 -18.55 21.51
N ASN A 98 -4.07 -19.85 21.67
CA ASN A 98 -4.61 -20.42 22.89
C ASN A 98 -3.52 -20.48 23.97
N PRO A 99 -3.69 -19.81 25.12
CA PRO A 99 -2.67 -19.77 26.19
C PRO A 99 -2.39 -21.15 26.82
N ARG A 100 -3.26 -22.14 26.59
CA ARG A 100 -3.06 -23.53 27.03
C ARG A 100 -2.22 -24.35 26.06
N CYS A 101 -1.99 -23.88 24.83
CA CYS A 101 -1.17 -24.56 23.83
C CYS A 101 0.29 -24.20 24.06
N THR A 102 1.05 -25.10 24.70
CA THR A 102 2.46 -24.84 25.05
C THR A 102 3.46 -25.47 24.10
N THR A 103 3.00 -26.28 23.13
CA THR A 103 3.89 -26.99 22.22
C THR A 103 3.73 -26.50 20.79
N HIS A 104 4.85 -26.29 20.11
CA HIS A 104 4.85 -25.96 18.68
C HIS A 104 4.38 -27.14 17.82
N ALA A 105 4.52 -28.37 18.33
CA ALA A 105 4.06 -29.58 17.64
C ALA A 105 2.54 -29.61 17.49
N ASP A 106 1.79 -29.25 18.53
CA ASP A 106 0.32 -29.20 18.48
C ASP A 106 -0.16 -28.14 17.48
N VAL A 107 0.50 -26.97 17.45
CA VAL A 107 0.19 -25.90 16.49
C VAL A 107 0.43 -26.36 15.06
N ALA A 108 1.58 -27.00 14.78
CA ALA A 108 1.89 -27.52 13.45
C ALA A 108 0.90 -28.62 13.03
N GLN A 109 0.51 -29.50 13.95
CA GLN A 109 -0.48 -30.54 13.69
C GLN A 109 -1.88 -29.94 13.41
N ALA A 110 -2.29 -28.92 14.17
CA ALA A 110 -3.55 -28.22 13.93
C ALA A 110 -3.56 -27.48 12.59
N ALA A 111 -2.45 -26.83 12.22
CA ALA A 111 -2.29 -26.21 10.90
C ALA A 111 -2.45 -27.24 9.78
N ALA A 112 -1.75 -28.38 9.87
CA ALA A 112 -1.84 -29.45 8.87
C ALA A 112 -3.26 -30.06 8.77
N LEU A 113 -3.98 -30.17 9.90
CA LEU A 113 -5.38 -30.60 9.90
C LEU A 113 -6.31 -29.56 9.28
N PHE A 114 -6.10 -28.28 9.55
CA PHE A 114 -6.88 -27.19 8.96
C PHE A 114 -6.72 -27.15 7.44
N PHE A 115 -5.49 -27.13 6.92
CA PHE A 115 -5.24 -27.08 5.48
C PHE A 115 -5.81 -28.30 4.76
N ARG A 116 -5.66 -29.50 5.32
CA ARG A 116 -6.27 -30.71 4.76
C ARG A 116 -7.79 -30.61 4.65
N ARG A 117 -8.46 -30.12 5.70
CA ARG A 117 -9.92 -29.93 5.68
C ARG A 117 -10.34 -28.85 4.68
N ALA A 118 -9.54 -27.79 4.54
CA ALA A 118 -9.78 -26.75 3.57
C ALA A 118 -9.68 -27.30 2.14
N ASP A 119 -8.69 -28.14 1.86
CA ASP A 119 -8.52 -28.81 0.56
C ASP A 119 -9.66 -29.79 0.27
N GLU A 120 -10.06 -30.60 1.25
CA GLU A 120 -11.21 -31.51 1.15
C GLU A 120 -12.52 -30.75 0.91
N ALA A 121 -12.76 -29.65 1.64
CA ALA A 121 -13.94 -28.82 1.49
C ALA A 121 -14.00 -28.14 0.12
N LYS A 122 -12.86 -27.63 -0.38
CA LYS A 122 -12.75 -27.06 -1.73
C LYS A 122 -12.99 -28.13 -2.79
N ALA A 123 -12.39 -29.31 -2.66
CA ALA A 123 -12.62 -30.43 -3.58
C ALA A 123 -14.10 -30.86 -3.58
N ALA A 124 -14.73 -30.95 -2.41
CA ALA A 124 -16.15 -31.28 -2.27
C ALA A 124 -17.07 -30.20 -2.87
N ALA A 125 -16.74 -28.91 -2.68
CA ALA A 125 -17.47 -27.81 -3.30
C ALA A 125 -17.33 -27.80 -4.84
N LEU A 126 -16.21 -28.29 -5.36
CA LEU A 126 -15.94 -28.40 -6.80
C LEU A 126 -16.49 -29.70 -7.43
N SER A 127 -16.74 -30.75 -6.65
CA SER A 127 -17.23 -32.05 -7.14
C SER A 127 -18.56 -31.97 -7.93
N PRO A 128 -19.57 -31.15 -7.57
CA PRO A 128 -20.79 -31.00 -8.36
C PRO A 128 -20.54 -30.36 -9.73
N LEU A 129 -19.56 -29.44 -9.81
CA LEU A 129 -19.20 -28.76 -11.06
C LEU A 129 -18.46 -29.67 -12.05
N LEU A 130 -17.85 -30.76 -11.55
CA LEU A 130 -17.12 -31.72 -12.37
C LEU A 130 -17.98 -32.89 -12.87
N HIS A 131 -19.20 -33.06 -12.37
CA HIS A 131 -20.06 -34.23 -12.66
C HIS A 131 -21.33 -33.90 -13.45
N GLU A 132 -21.52 -32.64 -13.89
CA GLU A 132 -22.47 -32.33 -14.96
C GLU A 132 -21.77 -32.32 -16.32
N PRO A 133 -21.93 -33.35 -17.16
CA PRO A 133 -21.51 -33.30 -18.55
C PRO A 133 -22.57 -32.52 -19.34
N LYS A 134 -22.62 -31.19 -19.24
CA LYS A 134 -23.34 -30.33 -20.20
C LYS A 134 -23.16 -28.84 -19.95
N ALA A 135 -22.13 -28.32 -20.59
CA ALA A 135 -22.05 -27.08 -21.36
C ALA A 135 -20.66 -26.51 -21.11
N LEU A 136 -19.78 -26.62 -22.11
CA LEU A 136 -18.58 -25.80 -22.18
C LEU A 136 -19.06 -24.35 -22.04
N ALA A 137 -18.91 -23.76 -20.86
CA ALA A 137 -19.36 -22.41 -20.58
C ALA A 137 -18.79 -21.51 -21.68
N THR A 138 -19.70 -20.98 -22.51
CA THR A 138 -19.34 -20.19 -23.68
C THR A 138 -19.65 -18.75 -23.32
N LEU A 139 -18.60 -17.97 -23.04
CA LEU A 139 -18.74 -16.56 -22.71
C LEU A 139 -18.65 -15.73 -23.99
N GLU A 140 -19.70 -14.97 -24.32
CA GLU A 140 -19.63 -14.04 -25.44
C GLU A 140 -18.67 -12.88 -25.14
N LEU A 141 -17.72 -12.65 -26.03
CA LEU A 141 -16.73 -11.57 -25.92
C LEU A 141 -17.08 -10.45 -26.90
N GLN A 142 -17.06 -9.20 -26.42
CA GLN A 142 -17.19 -8.05 -27.31
C GLN A 142 -15.87 -7.68 -27.97
N ARG A 143 -14.76 -7.84 -27.24
CA ARG A 143 -13.41 -7.55 -27.70
C ARG A 143 -12.42 -8.45 -26.95
N TYR A 144 -11.38 -8.90 -27.64
CA TYR A 144 -10.20 -9.49 -27.02
C TYR A 144 -8.95 -8.74 -27.48
N ARG A 145 -7.91 -8.75 -26.63
CA ARG A 145 -6.56 -8.25 -26.92
C ARG A 145 -5.56 -9.30 -26.44
N VAL A 146 -4.64 -9.70 -27.30
CA VAL A 146 -3.50 -10.57 -26.97
C VAL A 146 -2.23 -9.81 -27.32
N GLU A 147 -1.29 -9.76 -26.38
CA GLU A 147 0.02 -9.15 -26.54
C GLU A 147 1.10 -10.23 -26.41
N TRP A 148 2.16 -10.11 -27.20
CA TRP A 148 3.35 -10.96 -27.11
C TRP A 148 4.60 -10.16 -27.51
N ASP A 149 5.78 -10.70 -27.23
CA ASP A 149 7.04 -10.04 -27.60
C ASP A 149 7.12 -9.85 -29.12
N GLY A 150 7.00 -8.58 -29.54
CA GLY A 150 7.05 -8.18 -30.95
C GLY A 150 5.69 -8.00 -31.64
N GLY A 151 4.55 -8.08 -30.93
CA GLY A 151 3.26 -7.82 -31.54
C GLY A 151 2.05 -7.71 -30.60
N GLU A 152 0.98 -7.15 -31.13
CA GLU A 152 -0.33 -7.09 -30.50
C GLU A 152 -1.40 -7.48 -31.51
N ARG A 153 -2.40 -8.26 -31.09
CA ARG A 153 -3.64 -8.49 -31.84
C ARG A 153 -4.83 -8.09 -30.98
N SER A 154 -5.72 -7.28 -31.55
CA SER A 154 -7.04 -7.05 -30.95
C SER A 154 -8.15 -7.22 -31.98
N GLU A 155 -9.23 -7.86 -31.57
CA GLU A 155 -10.42 -8.03 -32.41
C GLU A 155 -11.68 -7.80 -31.60
N ALA A 156 -12.74 -7.37 -32.29
CA ALA A 156 -14.06 -7.12 -31.71
C ALA A 156 -15.18 -7.85 -32.47
N GLY A 157 -16.28 -8.11 -31.79
CA GLY A 157 -17.55 -8.60 -32.34
C GLY A 157 -17.62 -10.11 -32.64
N GLY A 158 -18.71 -10.73 -32.17
CA GLY A 158 -19.10 -12.11 -32.49
C GLY A 158 -18.16 -13.19 -31.97
N LEU A 159 -17.43 -12.90 -30.90
CA LEU A 159 -16.41 -13.76 -30.31
C LEU A 159 -17.00 -14.55 -29.14
N ALA A 160 -16.46 -15.73 -28.89
CA ALA A 160 -16.87 -16.64 -27.85
C ALA A 160 -15.64 -17.27 -27.19
N LEU A 161 -15.52 -17.16 -25.87
CA LEU A 161 -14.52 -17.86 -25.06
C LEU A 161 -15.11 -19.18 -24.56
N ARG A 162 -14.45 -20.29 -24.86
CA ARG A 162 -14.85 -21.64 -24.44
C ARG A 162 -13.74 -22.26 -23.59
N ALA A 163 -14.07 -22.77 -22.42
CA ALA A 163 -13.12 -23.53 -21.59
C ALA A 163 -13.19 -25.02 -21.94
N GLU A 164 -12.24 -25.52 -22.71
CA GLU A 164 -12.16 -26.91 -23.20
C GLU A 164 -11.23 -27.79 -22.33
N ASP A 165 -11.18 -29.11 -22.57
CA ASP A 165 -10.33 -30.08 -21.82
C ASP A 165 -8.82 -29.85 -21.94
N GLY A 166 -8.39 -28.95 -22.83
CA GLY A 166 -6.99 -28.59 -23.02
C GLY A 166 -6.64 -27.12 -22.75
N GLY A 167 -7.60 -26.25 -22.42
CA GLY A 167 -7.34 -24.81 -22.26
C GLY A 167 -8.50 -23.90 -22.65
N LEU A 168 -8.20 -22.64 -22.96
CA LEU A 168 -9.19 -21.65 -23.38
C LEU A 168 -9.16 -21.46 -24.90
N THR A 169 -10.30 -21.65 -25.55
CA THR A 169 -10.45 -21.42 -26.98
C THR A 169 -11.26 -20.15 -27.21
N VAL A 170 -10.70 -19.18 -27.95
CA VAL A 170 -11.47 -18.05 -28.50
C VAL A 170 -11.89 -18.42 -29.91
N ALA A 171 -13.20 -18.45 -30.13
CA ALA A 171 -13.81 -18.74 -31.41
C ALA A 171 -14.66 -17.55 -31.89
N ARG A 172 -14.83 -17.40 -33.20
CA ARG A 172 -15.86 -16.56 -33.80
C ARG A 172 -16.82 -17.46 -34.55
N ARG A 173 -18.09 -17.52 -34.10
CA ARG A 173 -19.07 -18.51 -34.55
C ARG A 173 -18.55 -19.94 -34.30
N ASP A 174 -18.07 -20.61 -35.36
CA ASP A 174 -17.50 -21.96 -35.33
C ASP A 174 -16.00 -22.00 -35.72
N GLU A 175 -15.43 -20.85 -36.06
CA GLU A 175 -14.01 -20.75 -36.41
C GLU A 175 -13.18 -20.50 -35.16
N ARG A 176 -12.30 -21.45 -34.83
CA ARG A 176 -11.33 -21.29 -33.74
C ARG A 176 -10.29 -20.25 -34.17
N LEU A 177 -10.24 -19.11 -33.49
CA LEU A 177 -9.27 -18.06 -33.79
C LEU A 177 -7.93 -18.37 -33.13
N PHE A 178 -7.95 -18.77 -31.86
CA PHE A 178 -6.81 -19.32 -31.16
C PHE A 178 -7.24 -20.17 -29.98
N THR A 179 -6.38 -21.12 -29.60
CA THR A 179 -6.51 -21.91 -28.38
C THR A 179 -5.28 -21.65 -27.52
N LEU A 180 -5.51 -21.23 -26.29
CA LEU A 180 -4.50 -21.10 -25.26
C LEU A 180 -4.52 -22.38 -24.44
N GLU A 181 -3.54 -23.25 -24.71
CA GLU A 181 -3.39 -24.49 -23.96
C GLU A 181 -3.12 -24.19 -22.48
N ALA A 182 -3.67 -25.02 -21.59
CA ALA A 182 -3.56 -24.87 -20.15
C ALA A 182 -2.11 -24.74 -19.67
N GLY A 183 -1.19 -25.48 -20.30
CA GLY A 183 0.24 -25.44 -19.99
C GLY A 183 0.95 -24.13 -20.40
N HIS A 184 0.30 -23.30 -21.21
CA HIS A 184 0.80 -21.99 -21.65
C HIS A 184 0.08 -20.81 -20.98
N MET A 185 -0.90 -21.10 -20.12
CA MET A 185 -1.59 -20.10 -19.31
C MET A 185 -0.76 -19.77 -18.09
N THR A 186 -0.48 -18.49 -17.89
CA THR A 186 0.46 -18.07 -16.84
C THR A 186 -0.23 -17.25 -15.74
N SER A 187 -1.19 -16.40 -16.10
CA SER A 187 -2.10 -15.74 -15.15
C SER A 187 -3.46 -15.45 -15.78
N LEU A 188 -4.48 -15.34 -14.94
CA LEU A 188 -5.82 -14.91 -15.37
C LEU A 188 -6.22 -13.71 -14.52
N SER A 189 -6.16 -12.52 -15.10
CA SER A 189 -6.72 -11.31 -14.50
C SER A 189 -8.01 -10.92 -15.20
N SER A 190 -8.96 -10.37 -14.45
CA SER A 190 -10.18 -9.78 -14.99
C SER A 190 -10.29 -8.34 -14.52
N SER A 191 -10.23 -7.38 -15.45
CA SER A 191 -10.59 -5.99 -15.16
C SER A 191 -11.99 -5.71 -15.69
N GLN A 192 -12.94 -5.34 -14.82
CA GLN A 192 -14.26 -4.91 -15.27
C GLN A 192 -14.23 -3.42 -15.66
N SER A 193 -14.64 -3.13 -16.90
CA SER A 193 -15.03 -1.78 -17.32
C SER A 193 -16.56 -1.69 -17.35
N VAL A 194 -17.13 -0.65 -16.75
CA VAL A 194 -18.58 -0.44 -16.67
C VAL A 194 -19.13 -0.12 -18.06
N GLY A 195 -19.78 -1.12 -18.66
CA GLY A 195 -20.33 -1.13 -20.02
C GLY A 195 -20.43 -2.58 -20.56
N ALA A 196 -20.87 -2.77 -21.80
CA ALA A 196 -20.96 -4.11 -22.38
C ALA A 196 -19.54 -4.70 -22.59
N VAL A 197 -19.36 -5.96 -22.19
CA VAL A 197 -18.18 -6.44 -21.46
C VAL A 197 -16.89 -6.51 -22.31
N ALA A 198 -15.83 -5.84 -21.85
CA ALA A 198 -14.46 -6.02 -22.33
C ALA A 198 -13.66 -6.82 -21.28
N VAL A 199 -13.20 -8.01 -21.65
CA VAL A 199 -12.29 -8.83 -20.85
C VAL A 199 -10.86 -8.54 -21.30
N GLN A 200 -10.06 -7.92 -20.43
CA GLN A 200 -8.62 -7.76 -20.62
C GLN A 200 -7.92 -8.89 -19.86
N LEU A 201 -7.20 -9.73 -20.60
CA LEU A 201 -6.42 -10.86 -20.09
C LEU A 201 -4.94 -10.47 -20.14
N GLU A 202 -4.29 -10.33 -18.98
CA GLU A 202 -2.84 -10.15 -18.88
C GLU A 202 -2.19 -11.45 -18.38
N LEU A 203 -1.18 -11.92 -19.13
CA LEU A 203 -0.52 -13.22 -18.95
C LEU A 203 0.94 -13.01 -18.49
N GLY A 204 1.24 -13.32 -17.22
CA GLY A 204 2.58 -13.33 -16.62
C GLY A 204 2.83 -14.64 -15.83
N SER A 205 4.10 -15.08 -15.79
CA SER A 205 4.58 -16.45 -15.46
C SER A 205 4.08 -17.11 -14.15
N LEU A 206 3.46 -18.30 -14.25
CA LEU A 206 3.34 -19.31 -13.20
C LEU A 206 3.07 -20.70 -13.84
N ALA A 207 3.56 -21.78 -13.22
CA ALA A 207 3.32 -23.15 -13.68
C ALA A 207 1.93 -23.63 -13.20
N VAL A 208 1.13 -24.17 -14.12
CA VAL A 208 -0.29 -24.49 -13.89
C VAL A 208 -0.50 -26.01 -13.84
N SER A 209 -1.18 -26.49 -12.78
CA SER A 209 -1.63 -27.88 -12.59
C SER A 209 -3.11 -28.05 -12.95
N ASP A 210 -3.60 -29.29 -13.04
CA ASP A 210 -5.03 -29.61 -13.31
C ASP A 210 -6.02 -28.87 -12.38
N SER A 211 -5.61 -28.58 -11.14
CA SER A 211 -6.40 -27.82 -10.16
C SER A 211 -6.71 -26.38 -10.62
N ASN A 212 -5.80 -25.76 -11.36
CA ASN A 212 -5.96 -24.39 -11.85
C ASN A 212 -6.92 -24.31 -13.05
N LEU A 213 -6.99 -25.36 -13.86
CA LEU A 213 -7.98 -25.49 -14.94
C LEU A 213 -9.41 -25.58 -14.39
N ILE A 214 -9.57 -26.25 -13.25
CA ILE A 214 -10.87 -26.37 -12.58
C ILE A 214 -11.34 -25.01 -12.06
N LEU A 215 -10.44 -24.24 -11.43
CA LEU A 215 -10.72 -22.87 -10.98
C LEU A 215 -11.08 -21.95 -12.16
N LEU A 216 -10.40 -22.12 -13.28
CA LEU A 216 -10.67 -21.37 -14.50
C LEU A 216 -12.06 -21.66 -15.08
N ARG A 217 -12.45 -22.94 -15.14
CA ARG A 217 -13.80 -23.34 -15.59
C ARG A 217 -14.89 -22.78 -14.68
N ALA A 218 -14.69 -22.86 -13.36
CA ALA A 218 -15.60 -22.28 -12.39
C ALA A 218 -15.75 -20.76 -12.59
N LYS A 219 -14.63 -20.04 -12.82
CA LYS A 219 -14.66 -18.60 -13.10
C LYS A 219 -15.34 -18.24 -14.41
N VAL A 220 -15.11 -18.99 -15.48
CA VAL A 220 -15.80 -18.76 -16.76
C VAL A 220 -17.30 -19.04 -16.64
N ALA A 221 -17.70 -20.06 -15.89
CA ALA A 221 -19.11 -20.36 -15.60
C ALA A 221 -19.77 -19.24 -14.77
N GLU A 222 -19.11 -18.77 -13.71
CA GLU A 222 -19.53 -17.62 -12.90
C GLU A 222 -19.75 -16.37 -13.76
N TRP A 223 -18.81 -16.06 -14.65
CA TRP A 223 -18.91 -14.90 -15.55
C TRP A 223 -20.04 -15.05 -16.58
N SER A 224 -20.28 -16.26 -17.08
CA SER A 224 -21.41 -16.54 -17.98
C SER A 224 -22.75 -16.28 -17.29
N GLN A 225 -22.90 -16.75 -16.04
CA GLN A 225 -24.12 -16.52 -15.26
C GLN A 225 -24.38 -15.02 -15.02
N ILE A 226 -23.34 -14.26 -14.64
CA ILE A 226 -23.45 -12.80 -14.45
C ILE A 226 -23.88 -12.08 -15.76
N ALA A 227 -23.42 -12.56 -16.92
CA ALA A 227 -23.81 -12.01 -18.21
C ALA A 227 -25.28 -12.35 -18.56
N ASP A 228 -25.71 -13.58 -18.34
CA ASP A 228 -27.07 -14.04 -18.61
C ASP A 228 -28.11 -13.33 -17.74
N GLU A 229 -27.83 -13.17 -16.44
CA GLU A 229 -28.70 -12.45 -15.50
C GLU A 229 -28.93 -11.00 -15.93
N ARG A 230 -27.89 -10.31 -16.43
CA ARG A 230 -27.99 -8.93 -16.92
C ARG A 230 -28.77 -8.82 -18.24
N THR A 231 -28.71 -9.85 -19.08
CA THR A 231 -29.42 -9.87 -20.36
C THR A 231 -30.90 -10.20 -20.15
N SER A 232 -31.22 -11.02 -19.15
CA SER A 232 -32.61 -11.38 -18.77
C SER A 232 -33.40 -10.27 -18.07
N GLY A 233 -32.73 -9.21 -17.58
CA GLY A 233 -33.35 -8.04 -16.92
C GLY A 233 -33.77 -6.90 -17.87
N LEU A 234 -33.52 -7.02 -19.18
CA LEU A 234 -33.91 -6.01 -20.17
C LEU A 234 -35.25 -6.39 -20.81
N PRO A 235 -36.29 -5.52 -20.75
CA PRO A 235 -37.58 -5.83 -21.37
C PRO A 235 -37.44 -5.90 -22.89
N THR A 236 -37.88 -7.02 -23.46
CA THR A 236 -37.94 -7.26 -24.90
C THR A 236 -38.98 -6.33 -25.53
N THR A 237 -38.56 -5.18 -26.04
CA THR A 237 -39.44 -4.29 -26.79
C THR A 237 -39.60 -4.81 -28.22
N LEU A 238 -40.82 -5.24 -28.52
CA LEU A 238 -41.32 -5.66 -29.82
C LEU A 238 -41.05 -4.61 -30.91
N ALA A 239 -40.59 -5.09 -32.07
CA ALA A 239 -40.52 -4.31 -33.30
C ALA A 239 -41.93 -3.95 -33.81
N PRO A 240 -42.14 -2.74 -34.35
CA PRO A 240 -43.22 -2.47 -35.27
C PRO A 240 -42.71 -2.25 -36.72
N PRO A 241 -43.60 -2.42 -37.73
CA PRO A 241 -43.23 -2.59 -39.13
C PRO A 241 -43.25 -1.30 -39.98
N LEU A 242 -42.74 -1.46 -41.20
CA LEU A 242 -42.69 -0.57 -42.37
C LEU A 242 -43.91 0.35 -42.65
N ALA A 243 -43.63 1.63 -42.92
CA ALA A 243 -44.26 2.50 -43.95
C ALA A 243 -43.45 3.83 -44.03
N SER A 244 -42.81 4.19 -45.15
CA SER A 244 -43.31 5.10 -46.22
C SER A 244 -43.59 6.53 -45.72
N ALA A 245 -43.12 7.65 -46.25
CA ALA A 245 -42.28 8.00 -47.40
C ALA A 245 -41.91 9.51 -47.32
N TYR A 246 -41.01 9.91 -48.22
CA TYR A 246 -40.61 11.27 -48.65
C TYR A 246 -39.65 12.06 -47.74
N ASP A 247 -38.38 12.30 -48.16
CA ASP A 247 -37.86 13.28 -49.18
C ASP A 247 -37.58 14.62 -48.45
N GLU A 248 -36.45 15.31 -48.55
CA GLU A 248 -35.44 15.40 -49.60
C GLU A 248 -34.03 15.48 -48.99
N SER A 249 -33.07 14.93 -49.73
CA SER A 249 -31.63 15.24 -49.72
C SER A 249 -31.42 16.71 -50.21
N PRO A 250 -30.20 17.30 -50.39
CA PRO A 250 -28.94 16.58 -50.59
C PRO A 250 -27.60 17.27 -50.21
N ARG A 251 -26.58 16.40 -50.04
CA ARG A 251 -25.22 16.48 -50.65
C ARG A 251 -24.32 17.67 -50.25
N LEU A 252 -22.99 17.62 -50.21
CA LEU A 252 -21.92 16.68 -50.57
C LEU A 252 -20.61 17.41 -50.19
N ALA A 253 -19.57 16.70 -49.72
CA ALA A 253 -18.16 16.81 -50.16
C ALA A 253 -17.28 16.09 -49.12
N ARG A 254 -16.65 14.95 -49.45
CA ARG A 254 -15.31 14.82 -50.08
C ARG A 254 -14.22 15.46 -49.21
N SER A 255 -13.09 14.85 -48.90
CA SER A 255 -12.43 13.62 -49.32
C SER A 255 -11.25 13.37 -48.36
N ALA A 256 -10.75 12.14 -48.39
CA ALA A 256 -9.53 11.69 -47.75
C ALA A 256 -8.25 12.40 -48.26
N HIS A 257 -7.20 12.44 -47.42
CA HIS A 257 -5.88 11.79 -47.63
C HIS A 257 -4.69 12.55 -47.00
N TYR A 258 -3.84 11.74 -46.36
CA TYR A 258 -2.36 11.78 -46.29
C TYR A 258 -1.59 12.99 -45.71
N ALA A 259 -0.89 12.67 -44.61
CA ALA A 259 0.56 12.75 -44.40
C ALA A 259 1.28 14.08 -44.08
N GLN A 260 2.15 13.91 -43.08
CA GLN A 260 3.49 14.48 -42.89
C GLN A 260 3.65 15.94 -42.42
N GLY A 261 4.13 16.04 -41.18
CA GLY A 261 5.36 16.77 -40.84
C GLY A 261 5.25 18.27 -40.58
N ALA A 262 5.54 18.69 -39.35
CA ALA A 262 6.53 19.75 -39.05
C ALA A 262 6.53 20.12 -37.56
N HIS A 263 7.74 20.09 -36.99
CA HIS A 263 8.30 21.01 -35.99
C HIS A 263 7.34 21.90 -35.19
N ALA A 264 7.34 21.74 -33.87
CA ALA A 264 7.07 22.82 -32.93
C ALA A 264 8.18 22.89 -31.88
N LEU A 265 8.92 24.00 -31.95
CA LEU A 265 9.96 24.44 -31.04
C LEU A 265 9.41 24.56 -29.61
N SER A 266 9.92 23.75 -28.68
CA SER A 266 9.68 23.91 -27.25
C SER A 266 10.68 24.93 -26.69
N THR A 267 10.24 26.19 -26.61
CA THR A 267 10.91 27.26 -25.89
C THR A 267 10.67 27.08 -24.39
N SER A 268 11.47 26.24 -23.74
CA SER A 268 11.55 26.23 -22.28
C SER A 268 12.39 27.43 -21.82
N ALA A 269 11.73 28.42 -21.24
CA ALA A 269 12.40 29.52 -20.55
C ALA A 269 13.22 28.96 -19.37
N PRO A 270 14.49 29.39 -19.18
CA PRO A 270 15.31 28.87 -18.10
C PRO A 270 14.79 29.37 -16.75
N ARG A 271 14.32 28.43 -15.91
CA ARG A 271 14.06 28.69 -14.49
C ARG A 271 15.36 29.16 -13.85
N LYS A 272 15.37 30.42 -13.40
CA LYS A 272 16.48 31.03 -12.67
C LYS A 272 16.80 30.20 -11.42
N ARG A 273 17.87 29.42 -11.47
CA ARG A 273 18.54 28.87 -10.28
C ARG A 273 18.90 30.05 -9.39
N ALA A 274 18.41 30.06 -8.15
CA ALA A 274 18.81 31.03 -7.14
C ALA A 274 20.33 31.02 -7.05
N ARG A 275 20.97 32.11 -7.48
CA ARG A 275 22.42 32.28 -7.40
C ARG A 275 22.79 32.51 -5.93
N SER A 276 23.75 31.71 -5.49
CA SER A 276 24.34 31.57 -4.16
C SER A 276 24.73 32.88 -3.50
N ILE A 277 24.44 32.97 -2.20
CA ILE A 277 25.21 33.76 -1.24
C ILE A 277 26.65 33.22 -1.28
N VAL A 278 27.63 34.12 -1.27
CA VAL A 278 29.07 33.80 -1.35
C VAL A 278 29.52 33.11 -0.05
N GLY A 279 29.45 31.78 -0.06
CA GLY A 279 29.94 30.87 0.98
C GLY A 279 30.27 29.53 0.34
N ALA A 280 31.24 28.80 0.89
CA ALA A 280 31.53 27.44 0.43
C ALA A 280 30.27 26.59 0.58
N ARG A 281 29.73 26.13 -0.55
CA ARG A 281 28.52 25.29 -0.60
C ARG A 281 28.76 24.02 0.22
N HIS A 282 27.81 23.63 1.06
CA HIS A 282 27.94 22.42 1.87
C HIS A 282 28.15 21.17 0.97
N PRO A 283 29.09 20.26 1.27
CA PRO A 283 29.48 19.17 0.37
C PRO A 283 28.35 18.16 0.08
N ALA A 284 27.37 18.04 0.95
CA ALA A 284 26.21 17.16 0.74
C ALA A 284 25.37 17.53 -0.50
N TRP A 285 25.52 18.75 -1.02
CA TRP A 285 24.86 19.17 -2.24
C TRP A 285 25.24 18.35 -3.47
N ASP A 286 26.40 17.68 -3.43
CA ASP A 286 26.88 16.85 -4.53
C ASP A 286 26.11 15.52 -4.60
N PHE A 287 25.46 15.09 -3.52
CA PHE A 287 24.76 13.80 -3.39
C PHE A 287 23.26 13.85 -3.62
N VAL A 288 22.68 15.04 -3.75
CA VAL A 288 21.22 15.23 -3.84
C VAL A 288 20.76 15.72 -5.21
N GLY A 289 19.60 15.22 -5.63
CA GLY A 289 19.00 15.55 -6.91
C GLY A 289 18.01 16.72 -6.87
N GLU A 290 17.21 16.84 -7.92
CA GLU A 290 16.08 17.78 -7.98
C GLU A 290 14.78 17.18 -7.40
N ARG A 291 14.73 15.84 -7.27
CA ARG A 291 13.58 15.13 -6.71
C ARG A 291 13.39 15.46 -5.23
N ALA A 292 12.16 15.74 -4.82
CA ALA A 292 11.83 15.95 -3.41
C ALA A 292 12.03 14.65 -2.60
N VAL A 293 12.46 14.79 -1.35
CA VAL A 293 12.49 13.67 -0.41
C VAL A 293 11.08 13.27 0.02
N GLU A 294 10.88 12.02 0.44
CA GLU A 294 9.68 11.58 1.14
C GLU A 294 9.34 12.52 2.30
N PHE A 295 8.07 12.86 2.46
CA PHE A 295 7.60 13.87 3.42
C PHE A 295 8.07 13.61 4.87
N GLU A 296 8.15 12.36 5.33
CA GLU A 296 8.62 12.02 6.70
C GLU A 296 10.12 12.27 6.91
N TRP A 297 10.87 12.51 5.84
CA TRP A 297 12.29 12.84 5.89
C TRP A 297 12.54 14.33 5.63
N ASN A 298 11.49 15.09 5.32
CA ASN A 298 11.58 16.52 5.11
C ASN A 298 11.58 17.24 6.48
N PRO A 299 12.57 18.11 6.79
CA PRO A 299 12.59 18.87 8.04
C PRO A 299 11.32 19.70 8.29
N GLY A 300 10.70 20.17 7.21
CA GLY A 300 9.45 20.90 7.20
C GLY A 300 8.27 20.15 7.80
N PHE A 301 8.23 18.83 7.62
CA PHE A 301 7.18 17.98 8.19
C PHE A 301 7.23 18.02 9.72
N TYR A 302 8.41 17.83 10.30
CA TYR A 302 8.59 17.89 11.75
C TYR A 302 8.41 19.29 12.31
N ALA A 303 8.88 20.32 11.61
CA ALA A 303 8.68 21.71 12.02
C ALA A 303 7.19 22.04 12.19
N ARG A 304 6.34 21.56 11.26
CA ARG A 304 4.87 21.71 11.36
C ARG A 304 4.28 20.96 12.54
N LEU A 305 4.72 19.73 12.82
CA LEU A 305 4.26 18.95 13.98
C LEU A 305 4.63 19.62 15.30
N PHE A 306 5.88 20.03 15.47
CA PHE A 306 6.29 20.78 16.66
C PHE A 306 5.56 22.10 16.81
N ALA A 307 5.33 22.84 15.71
CA ALA A 307 4.54 24.07 15.75
C ALA A 307 3.09 23.81 16.18
N LEU A 308 2.46 22.72 15.72
CA LEU A 308 1.13 22.32 16.17
C LEU A 308 1.11 21.97 17.66
N LEU A 309 2.07 21.19 18.13
CA LEU A 309 2.19 20.83 19.55
C LEU A 309 2.42 22.05 20.44
N ARG A 310 3.29 22.99 20.05
CA ARG A 310 3.48 24.27 20.75
C ARG A 310 2.24 25.17 20.69
N ALA A 311 1.48 25.11 19.61
CA ALA A 311 0.24 25.85 19.51
C ALA A 311 -0.81 25.30 20.49
N ILE A 312 -0.89 23.97 20.65
CA ILE A 312 -1.78 23.30 21.62
C ILE A 312 -1.31 23.58 23.05
N ALA A 313 -0.03 23.38 23.33
CA ALA A 313 0.57 23.51 24.66
C ALA A 313 1.72 24.53 24.67
N PRO A 314 1.42 25.85 24.68
CA PRO A 314 2.45 26.89 24.56
C PRO A 314 3.38 26.99 25.77
N SER A 315 3.00 26.44 26.92
CA SER A 315 3.83 26.37 28.12
C SER A 315 4.63 25.07 28.25
N ALA A 316 4.57 24.17 27.27
CA ALA A 316 5.39 22.96 27.25
C ALA A 316 6.79 23.30 26.73
N ASP A 317 7.82 22.81 27.42
CA ASP A 317 9.20 22.93 26.97
C ASP A 317 9.50 21.84 25.93
N LEU A 318 9.07 22.09 24.69
CA LEU A 318 9.28 21.17 23.58
C LEU A 318 10.59 21.50 22.88
N SER A 319 11.63 20.71 23.14
CA SER A 319 12.91 20.83 22.45
C SER A 319 12.87 20.16 21.06
N SER A 320 13.43 20.82 20.05
CA SER A 320 13.60 20.25 18.71
C SER A 320 14.94 20.72 18.15
N PRO A 321 15.68 19.86 17.42
CA PRO A 321 16.81 20.32 16.63
C PRO A 321 16.39 21.45 15.66
N VAL A 322 17.24 22.48 15.55
CA VAL A 322 17.00 23.64 14.68
C VAL A 322 17.78 23.48 13.40
N PHE A 323 17.11 23.56 12.25
CA PHE A 323 17.75 23.45 10.94
C PHE A 323 18.11 24.83 10.40
N THR A 324 19.31 24.96 9.82
CA THR A 324 19.66 26.15 9.03
C THR A 324 18.91 26.14 7.70
N ALA A 325 18.86 27.28 7.01
CA ALA A 325 18.22 27.36 5.69
C ALA A 325 18.92 26.43 4.67
N GLU A 326 20.25 26.34 4.72
CA GLU A 326 21.00 25.44 3.83
C GLU A 326 20.74 23.96 4.16
N GLU A 327 20.73 23.59 5.45
CA GLU A 327 20.41 22.22 5.87
C GLU A 327 19.01 21.81 5.43
N ALA A 328 18.02 22.68 5.63
CA ALA A 328 16.65 22.43 5.19
C ALA A 328 16.57 22.24 3.66
N ALA A 329 17.28 23.07 2.89
CA ALA A 329 17.32 22.98 1.43
C ALA A 329 17.89 21.64 0.93
N ILE A 330 18.99 21.17 1.55
CA ILE A 330 19.64 19.90 1.23
C ILE A 330 18.72 18.74 1.60
N LEU A 331 18.21 18.73 2.83
CA LEU A 331 17.42 17.63 3.37
C LEU A 331 16.01 17.53 2.76
N SER A 332 15.52 18.58 2.09
CA SER A 332 14.28 18.50 1.32
C SER A 332 14.42 17.79 -0.04
N ARG A 333 15.64 17.40 -0.43
CA ARG A 333 15.93 16.71 -1.69
C ARG A 333 16.32 15.26 -1.46
N ALA A 334 15.86 14.38 -2.34
CA ALA A 334 16.20 12.97 -2.29
C ALA A 334 17.67 12.75 -2.69
N PRO A 335 18.37 11.78 -2.06
CA PRO A 335 19.63 11.28 -2.57
C PRO A 335 19.49 10.79 -4.02
N GLU A 336 20.49 11.10 -4.86
CA GLU A 336 20.58 10.64 -6.25
C GLU A 336 21.58 9.48 -6.32
N PRO A 337 21.14 8.24 -6.60
CA PRO A 337 22.02 7.06 -6.54
C PRO A 337 23.30 7.21 -7.34
N ASP A 338 23.21 7.78 -8.56
CA ASP A 338 24.34 7.95 -9.47
C ASP A 338 25.37 9.00 -9.03
N ARG A 339 25.05 9.79 -8.01
CA ARG A 339 25.94 10.80 -7.44
C ARG A 339 26.58 10.38 -6.11
N LEU A 340 26.11 9.28 -5.52
CA LEU A 340 26.70 8.75 -4.30
C LEU A 340 28.08 8.15 -4.62
N PRO A 341 29.06 8.28 -3.71
CA PRO A 341 30.35 7.65 -3.91
C PRO A 341 30.16 6.12 -3.93
N VAL A 342 30.87 5.45 -4.84
CA VAL A 342 30.91 3.99 -4.89
C VAL A 342 31.64 3.51 -3.64
N LEU A 343 30.96 2.67 -2.86
CA LEU A 343 31.52 2.04 -1.67
C LEU A 343 32.10 0.67 -2.04
N PRO A 344 33.19 0.24 -1.39
CA PRO A 344 33.73 -1.09 -1.60
C PRO A 344 32.71 -2.17 -1.20
N GLU A 345 32.63 -3.24 -1.99
CA GLU A 345 31.72 -4.37 -1.72
C GLU A 345 32.10 -5.16 -0.47
N TRP A 346 33.38 -5.10 -0.08
CA TRP A 346 33.91 -5.77 1.08
C TRP A 346 35.05 -4.97 1.70
N ILE A 347 35.08 -4.93 3.03
CA ILE A 347 36.12 -4.27 3.79
C ILE A 347 36.59 -5.22 4.88
N GLU A 348 37.92 -5.38 4.99
CA GLU A 348 38.51 -6.04 6.16
C GLU A 348 38.04 -5.34 7.43
N GLU A 349 37.60 -6.11 8.43
CA GLU A 349 37.03 -5.59 9.67
C GLU A 349 38.08 -4.94 10.60
N ARG A 350 38.82 -3.93 10.11
CA ARG A 350 39.90 -3.23 10.83
C ARG A 350 39.38 -2.37 11.98
N HIS A 351 38.08 -2.11 12.02
CA HIS A 351 37.43 -1.26 13.02
C HIS A 351 36.55 -2.03 14.00
N LEU A 352 36.71 -3.35 14.16
CA LEU A 352 35.98 -4.11 15.19
C LEU A 352 36.19 -3.48 16.58
N GLY A 353 35.10 -3.17 17.27
CA GLY A 353 35.11 -2.62 18.63
C GLY A 353 35.06 -1.09 18.78
N VAL A 354 35.32 -0.30 17.73
CA VAL A 354 35.17 1.16 17.80
C VAL A 354 33.70 1.56 17.70
N ALA A 355 33.14 2.23 18.71
CA ALA A 355 31.76 2.69 18.65
C ALA A 355 31.59 3.81 17.61
N HIS A 356 30.54 3.73 16.80
CA HIS A 356 30.07 4.83 15.95
C HIS A 356 28.68 5.29 16.43
N ALA A 357 28.27 6.49 16.05
CA ALA A 357 26.97 7.02 16.41
C ALA A 357 25.84 6.20 15.73
N PRO A 358 24.89 5.60 16.49
CA PRO A 358 23.84 4.78 15.90
C PRO A 358 22.94 5.54 14.91
N ARG A 359 22.70 6.84 15.15
CA ARG A 359 21.88 7.68 14.27
C ARG A 359 22.55 7.96 12.93
N GLU A 360 23.86 8.16 12.92
CA GLU A 360 24.63 8.37 11.68
C GLU A 360 24.65 7.09 10.83
N ARG A 361 24.65 5.91 11.46
CA ARG A 361 24.49 4.63 10.77
C ARG A 361 23.14 4.53 10.05
N LEU A 362 22.04 4.74 10.78
CA LEU A 362 20.70 4.73 10.20
C LEU A 362 20.53 5.79 9.11
N ALA A 363 21.22 6.92 9.24
CA ALA A 363 21.27 7.95 8.21
C ALA A 363 21.97 7.47 6.93
N LEU A 364 23.10 6.75 7.03
CA LEU A 364 23.77 6.15 5.88
C LEU A 364 22.90 5.10 5.19
N GLU A 365 22.30 4.18 5.96
CA GLU A 365 21.34 3.20 5.45
C GLU A 365 20.23 3.89 4.65
N ARG A 366 19.71 5.02 5.15
CA ARG A 366 18.68 5.81 4.47
C ARG A 366 19.18 6.45 3.18
N ILE A 367 20.40 7.00 3.17
CA ILE A 367 21.01 7.64 2.00
C ILE A 367 21.17 6.62 0.87
N TYR A 368 21.63 5.41 1.18
CA TYR A 368 21.90 4.35 0.20
C TYR A 368 20.72 3.43 -0.12
N ARG A 369 19.56 3.60 0.53
CA ARG A 369 18.38 2.70 0.42
C ARG A 369 18.01 2.28 -1.01
N HIS A 370 18.20 3.15 -2.01
CA HIS A 370 17.85 2.89 -3.41
C HIS A 370 19.05 2.58 -4.31
N ALA A 371 20.27 2.65 -3.78
CA ALA A 371 21.51 2.41 -4.52
C ALA A 371 22.12 1.05 -4.15
N LEU A 372 22.27 0.79 -2.85
CA LEU A 372 22.97 -0.40 -2.34
C LEU A 372 22.49 -0.73 -0.92
N ARG A 373 22.35 -2.01 -0.61
CA ARG A 373 22.19 -2.46 0.78
C ARG A 373 23.56 -2.47 1.43
N LEU A 374 23.75 -1.62 2.44
CA LEU A 374 25.01 -1.56 3.17
C LEU A 374 25.10 -2.69 4.19
N ASP A 375 26.30 -3.25 4.35
CA ASP A 375 26.64 -4.08 5.49
C ASP A 375 27.23 -3.23 6.63
N LEU A 376 27.31 -3.82 7.82
CA LEU A 376 27.81 -3.13 9.01
C LEU A 376 29.29 -2.75 8.89
N ALA A 377 30.10 -3.52 8.16
CA ALA A 377 31.54 -3.25 8.01
C ALA A 377 31.79 -2.01 7.13
N VAL A 378 31.05 -1.89 6.02
CA VAL A 378 31.03 -0.76 5.10
C VAL A 378 30.52 0.50 5.79
N GLU A 379 29.41 0.41 6.54
CA GLU A 379 28.91 1.55 7.32
C GLU A 379 29.95 2.06 8.31
N ARG A 380 30.63 1.16 9.02
CA ARG A 380 31.69 1.52 9.97
C ARG A 380 32.88 2.18 9.28
N HIS A 381 33.32 1.64 8.15
CA HIS A 381 34.40 2.25 7.37
C HIS A 381 34.03 3.66 6.92
N VAL A 382 32.82 3.86 6.39
CA VAL A 382 32.37 5.19 5.97
C VAL A 382 32.33 6.15 7.15
N LEU A 383 31.84 5.74 8.32
CA LEU A 383 31.69 6.64 9.48
C LEU A 383 32.99 6.91 10.24
N LEU A 384 33.96 5.99 10.19
CA LEU A 384 35.17 6.05 11.01
C LEU A 384 36.44 6.40 10.23
N SER A 385 36.47 6.16 8.91
CA SER A 385 37.62 6.51 8.07
C SER A 385 37.65 8.00 7.73
N SER A 386 38.78 8.52 7.28
CA SER A 386 38.87 9.89 6.74
C SER A 386 38.57 9.97 5.23
N GLU A 387 38.20 8.85 4.59
CA GLU A 387 38.06 8.74 3.14
C GLU A 387 36.77 9.39 2.61
N TYR A 388 35.74 9.48 3.44
CA TYR A 388 34.40 9.92 3.02
C TYR A 388 33.86 11.13 3.83
N PRO A 389 34.63 12.24 3.98
CA PRO A 389 34.26 13.33 4.87
C PRO A 389 32.97 14.05 4.44
N ALA A 390 32.74 14.16 3.14
CA ALA A 390 31.51 14.74 2.59
C ALA A 390 30.28 13.88 2.92
N LEU A 391 30.39 12.56 2.75
CA LEU A 391 29.30 11.62 3.04
C LEU A 391 29.03 11.53 4.55
N GLN A 392 30.05 11.59 5.39
CA GLN A 392 29.89 11.72 6.85
C GLN A 392 29.15 12.99 7.22
N SER A 393 29.52 14.14 6.62
CA SER A 393 28.81 15.40 6.86
C SER A 393 27.34 15.28 6.46
N TYR A 394 27.06 14.62 5.33
CA TYR A 394 25.67 14.38 4.90
C TYR A 394 24.92 13.44 5.85
N ALA A 395 25.55 12.35 6.31
CA ALA A 395 24.98 11.43 7.29
C ALA A 395 24.63 12.14 8.61
N ARG A 396 25.47 13.07 9.08
CA ARG A 396 25.16 13.90 10.27
C ARG A 396 23.93 14.79 10.05
N LEU A 397 23.77 15.38 8.85
CA LEU A 397 22.58 16.17 8.54
C LEU A 397 21.31 15.30 8.56
N VAL A 398 21.35 14.12 7.95
CA VAL A 398 20.20 13.20 7.95
C VAL A 398 19.95 12.64 9.36
N ALA A 399 20.99 12.38 10.16
CA ALA A 399 20.88 11.97 11.55
C ALA A 399 20.16 13.01 12.43
N LYS A 400 20.28 14.30 12.09
CA LYS A 400 19.52 15.38 12.74
C LYS A 400 18.01 15.24 12.51
N VAL A 401 17.57 14.77 11.34
CA VAL A 401 16.15 14.45 11.07
C VAL A 401 15.69 13.28 11.95
N ILE A 402 16.51 12.25 12.11
CA ILE A 402 16.24 11.11 13.01
C ILE A 402 16.12 11.59 14.46
N GLN A 403 17.04 12.45 14.90
CA GLN A 403 16.99 13.05 16.22
C GLN A 403 15.71 13.88 16.42
N THR A 404 15.29 14.65 15.43
CA THR A 404 14.03 15.40 15.48
C THR A 404 12.81 14.48 15.57
N ARG A 405 12.82 13.35 14.85
CA ARG A 405 11.77 12.34 14.94
C ARG A 405 11.68 11.71 16.33
N ASP A 406 12.83 11.39 16.93
CA ASP A 406 12.87 10.84 18.29
C ASP A 406 12.34 11.87 19.29
N ALA A 407 12.83 13.12 19.23
CA ALA A 407 12.37 14.21 20.09
C ALA A 407 10.87 14.52 19.93
N LEU A 408 10.31 14.31 18.74
CA LEU A 408 8.87 14.49 18.51
C LEU A 408 8.04 13.45 19.28
N ARG A 409 8.52 12.21 19.43
CA ARG A 409 7.83 11.19 20.23
C ARG A 409 7.72 11.63 21.68
N ASP A 410 8.83 12.11 22.24
CA ASP A 410 8.87 12.65 23.60
C ASP A 410 7.95 13.88 23.73
N ALA A 411 7.92 14.75 22.72
CA ALA A 411 7.06 15.92 22.70
C ALA A 411 5.56 15.57 22.73
N PHE A 412 5.14 14.50 22.03
CA PHE A 412 3.76 14.02 22.11
C PHE A 412 3.41 13.61 23.55
N ASP A 413 4.29 12.84 24.20
CA ASP A 413 4.05 12.37 25.56
C ASP A 413 4.02 13.51 26.58
N VAL A 414 4.91 14.51 26.44
CA VAL A 414 4.90 15.72 27.28
C VAL A 414 3.57 16.47 27.12
N VAL A 415 3.13 16.71 25.88
CA VAL A 415 1.86 17.42 25.64
C VAL A 415 0.67 16.64 26.20
N LEU A 416 0.60 15.34 25.97
CA LEU A 416 -0.49 14.51 26.48
C LEU A 416 -0.49 14.47 28.01
N ARG A 417 0.61 14.02 28.62
CA ARG A 417 0.67 13.71 30.05
C ARG A 417 0.72 14.94 30.93
N GLU A 418 1.46 15.97 30.53
CA GLU A 418 1.68 17.14 31.39
C GLU A 418 0.70 18.28 31.11
N LYS A 419 0.09 18.32 29.91
CA LYS A 419 -0.69 19.49 29.47
C LYS A 419 -2.13 19.20 29.11
N LEU A 420 -2.47 18.01 28.62
CA LEU A 420 -3.84 17.70 28.22
C LEU A 420 -4.58 16.85 29.25
N TYR A 421 -4.02 15.69 29.64
CA TYR A 421 -4.68 14.80 30.60
C TYR A 421 -4.99 15.43 31.96
N PRO A 422 -4.16 16.31 32.55
CA PRO A 422 -4.49 16.94 33.83
C PRO A 422 -5.72 17.86 33.78
N HIS A 423 -6.04 18.39 32.59
CA HIS A 423 -7.20 19.25 32.35
C HIS A 423 -8.39 18.49 31.76
N ARG A 424 -8.28 17.16 31.66
CA ARG A 424 -9.37 16.31 31.22
C ARG A 424 -10.53 16.41 32.21
N ASN A 425 -11.72 16.73 31.72
CA ASN A 425 -12.91 17.02 32.52
C ASN A 425 -12.89 18.32 33.35
N ASP A 426 -11.94 19.23 33.13
CA ASP A 426 -11.99 20.55 33.77
C ASP A 426 -13.10 21.41 33.12
N PRO A 427 -14.22 21.70 33.82
CA PRO A 427 -15.33 22.46 33.24
C PRO A 427 -14.98 23.92 32.98
N ARG A 428 -13.83 24.41 33.48
CA ARG A 428 -13.36 25.79 33.28
C ARG A 428 -12.53 25.95 32.02
N SER A 429 -12.14 24.86 31.35
CA SER A 429 -11.39 24.94 30.11
C SER A 429 -12.29 25.41 28.96
N TYR A 430 -11.88 26.52 28.31
CA TYR A 430 -12.54 27.02 27.09
C TYR A 430 -12.17 26.18 25.85
N ASP A 431 -10.97 25.58 25.85
CA ASP A 431 -10.48 24.78 24.73
C ASP A 431 -11.11 23.38 24.73
N PRO A 432 -11.32 22.77 23.54
CA PRO A 432 -11.94 21.45 23.41
C PRO A 432 -10.96 20.33 23.79
N ILE A 433 -10.62 20.19 25.08
CA ILE A 433 -9.56 19.30 25.60
C ILE A 433 -9.68 17.87 25.06
N GLU A 434 -10.87 17.26 25.09
CA GLU A 434 -11.06 15.89 24.57
C GLU A 434 -10.71 15.77 23.08
N LYS A 435 -11.06 16.76 22.26
CA LYS A 435 -10.71 16.76 20.84
C LYS A 435 -9.21 16.93 20.62
N LEU A 436 -8.56 17.73 21.47
CA LEU A 436 -7.11 17.91 21.44
C LEU A 436 -6.38 16.64 21.84
N VAL A 437 -6.83 15.95 22.89
CA VAL A 437 -6.31 14.63 23.29
C VAL A 437 -6.38 13.65 22.13
N LEU A 438 -7.58 13.46 21.57
CA LEU A 438 -7.79 12.54 20.44
C LEU A 438 -6.92 12.90 19.23
N LEU A 439 -6.78 14.19 18.91
CA LEU A 439 -5.94 14.64 17.81
C LEU A 439 -4.46 14.30 18.07
N VAL A 440 -3.95 14.58 19.27
CA VAL A 440 -2.54 14.38 19.61
C VAL A 440 -2.21 12.88 19.69
N GLU A 441 -3.10 12.06 20.25
CA GLU A 441 -2.98 10.59 20.23
C GLU A 441 -2.98 10.05 18.80
N GLN A 442 -3.93 10.48 17.96
CA GLN A 442 -3.95 10.10 16.54
C GLN A 442 -2.67 10.51 15.80
N LEU A 443 -2.11 11.68 16.09
CA LEU A 443 -0.85 12.11 15.48
C LEU A 443 0.35 11.30 15.99
N ARG A 444 0.36 10.89 17.26
CA ARG A 444 1.42 10.04 17.84
C ARG A 444 1.38 8.64 17.24
N ASP A 445 0.20 8.04 17.23
CA ASP A 445 0.02 6.60 17.05
C ASP A 445 -0.27 6.22 15.59
N ASN A 446 -0.79 7.14 14.77
CA ASN A 446 -1.15 6.86 13.39
C ASN A 446 -0.31 7.69 12.37
N PRO A 447 0.71 7.08 11.73
CA PRO A 447 1.51 7.73 10.67
C PRO A 447 0.68 8.20 9.46
N ALA A 448 -0.31 7.41 9.04
CA ALA A 448 -1.18 7.76 7.91
C ALA A 448 -2.00 9.02 8.23
N ARG A 449 -2.43 9.18 9.48
CA ARG A 449 -3.14 10.36 9.95
C ARG A 449 -2.25 11.60 9.97
N ARG A 450 -0.98 11.49 10.37
CA ARG A 450 0.01 12.58 10.24
C ARG A 450 0.15 13.03 8.79
N ARG A 451 0.27 12.07 7.87
CA ARG A 451 0.33 12.34 6.43
C ARG A 451 -0.93 13.05 5.94
N GLN A 452 -2.11 12.53 6.25
CA GLN A 452 -3.38 13.15 5.85
C GLN A 452 -3.53 14.59 6.35
N ILE A 453 -3.02 14.87 7.55
CA ILE A 453 -3.15 16.20 8.17
C ILE A 453 -2.13 17.20 7.62
N LEU A 454 -0.96 16.75 7.16
CA LEU A 454 0.18 17.61 6.81
C LEU A 454 0.64 17.53 5.35
N VAL A 455 0.07 16.62 4.56
CA VAL A 455 0.38 16.43 3.14
C VAL A 455 -0.90 16.58 2.32
N GLU A 456 -0.85 17.43 1.30
CA GLU A 456 -1.95 17.60 0.34
C GLU A 456 -1.52 16.92 -0.98
N PRO A 457 -2.40 16.12 -1.60
CA PRO A 457 -2.13 15.59 -2.93
C PRO A 457 -2.01 16.77 -3.91
N SER A 458 -0.89 16.84 -4.63
CA SER A 458 -0.68 17.93 -5.59
C SER A 458 -1.63 17.77 -6.78
N PRO A 459 -2.44 18.78 -7.13
CA PRO A 459 -3.33 18.68 -8.29
C PRO A 459 -2.50 18.58 -9.56
N GLY A 460 -2.62 17.45 -10.26
CA GLY A 460 -2.03 17.23 -11.59
C GLY A 460 -0.76 16.37 -11.64
N ASP A 461 -0.21 15.92 -10.52
CA ASP A 461 0.96 15.04 -10.49
C ASP A 461 0.77 13.94 -9.44
N ARG A 462 0.40 12.73 -9.89
CA ARG A 462 0.02 11.60 -9.01
C ARG A 462 1.18 11.07 -8.14
N SER A 463 2.42 11.47 -8.45
CA SER A 463 3.64 11.01 -7.77
C SER A 463 4.28 12.08 -6.87
N SER A 464 3.79 13.32 -6.89
CA SER A 464 4.39 14.44 -6.15
C SER A 464 3.50 14.89 -5.00
N GLU A 465 3.71 14.30 -3.82
CA GLU A 465 3.12 14.76 -2.56
C GLU A 465 3.73 16.11 -2.15
N ARG A 466 2.90 17.11 -1.83
CA ARG A 466 3.37 18.41 -1.34
C ARG A 466 2.99 18.59 0.13
N LEU A 467 3.94 19.05 0.93
CA LEU A 467 3.64 19.47 2.30
C LEU A 467 2.62 20.61 2.27
N ILE A 468 1.60 20.48 3.11
CA ILE A 468 0.47 21.39 3.17
C ILE A 468 0.95 22.82 3.42
N ARG A 469 0.40 23.73 2.60
CA ARG A 469 0.55 25.18 2.79
C ARG A 469 -0.50 25.77 3.74
N ALA A 470 -1.66 25.13 3.98
CA ALA A 470 -2.63 25.65 4.98
C ALA A 470 -3.78 24.74 5.55
N SER A 471 -4.33 23.68 4.93
CA SER A 471 -5.81 23.60 4.95
C SER A 471 -6.57 22.44 5.64
N SER A 472 -5.97 21.41 6.24
CA SER A 472 -6.79 20.28 6.77
C SER A 472 -7.38 20.54 8.18
N ILE A 473 -6.62 21.21 9.05
CA ILE A 473 -7.03 21.48 10.44
C ILE A 473 -7.88 22.74 10.47
N LYS A 474 -9.08 22.65 11.06
CA LYS A 474 -10.03 23.76 11.18
C LYS A 474 -10.05 24.28 12.61
N GLU A 475 -10.38 25.56 12.77
CA GLU A 475 -10.51 26.24 14.07
C GLU A 475 -11.37 25.44 15.07
N ARG A 476 -12.51 24.90 14.61
CA ARG A 476 -13.41 24.08 15.43
C ARG A 476 -12.79 22.79 16.00
N ASN A 477 -11.67 22.33 15.45
CA ASN A 477 -10.97 21.13 15.89
C ASN A 477 -9.91 21.44 16.96
N LEU A 478 -9.28 22.63 16.88
CA LEU A 478 -8.20 23.05 17.79
C LEU A 478 -8.65 24.02 18.89
N GLY A 479 -9.74 24.76 18.67
CA GLY A 479 -10.05 25.97 19.43
C GLY A 479 -9.38 27.22 18.81
N VAL A 480 -9.96 28.39 19.10
CA VAL A 480 -9.57 29.68 18.49
C VAL A 480 -8.10 30.02 18.76
N GLY A 481 -7.68 29.88 20.03
CA GLY A 481 -6.34 30.22 20.49
C GLY A 481 -5.25 29.36 19.83
N PRO A 482 -5.29 28.03 20.01
CA PRO A 482 -4.34 27.13 19.36
C PRO A 482 -4.34 27.24 17.83
N PHE A 483 -5.51 27.36 17.19
CA PHE A 483 -5.59 27.51 15.74
C PHE A 483 -4.87 28.76 15.23
N ARG A 484 -5.06 29.91 15.89
CA ARG A 484 -4.36 31.16 15.52
C ARG A 484 -2.83 31.00 15.64
N ARG A 485 -2.35 30.49 16.77
CA ARG A 485 -0.90 30.27 17.01
C ARG A 485 -0.30 29.33 15.96
N TRP A 486 -1.00 28.25 15.64
CA TRP A 486 -0.56 27.30 14.62
C TRP A 486 -0.49 27.92 13.23
N ASN A 487 -1.51 28.70 12.82
CA ASN A 487 -1.52 29.37 11.52
C ASN A 487 -0.42 30.43 11.38
N ASP A 488 -0.13 31.18 12.44
CA ASP A 488 0.96 32.17 12.44
C ASP A 488 2.31 31.44 12.28
N ALA A 489 2.56 30.38 13.05
CA ALA A 489 3.77 29.56 12.93
C ALA A 489 3.90 28.88 11.56
N LEU A 490 2.79 28.39 10.99
CA LEU A 490 2.79 27.75 9.67
C LEU A 490 3.20 28.74 8.57
N ARG A 491 2.74 29.99 8.62
CA ARG A 491 3.17 31.04 7.69
C ARG A 491 4.67 31.29 7.77
N GLU A 492 5.23 31.32 8.98
CA GLU A 492 6.67 31.49 9.19
C GLU A 492 7.49 30.32 8.65
N ILE A 493 7.04 29.09 8.90
CA ILE A 493 7.69 27.86 8.39
C ILE A 493 7.68 27.86 6.86
N VAL A 494 6.54 28.12 6.24
CA VAL A 494 6.44 28.15 4.77
C VAL A 494 7.33 29.24 4.19
N ALA A 495 7.36 30.44 4.78
CA ALA A 495 8.24 31.53 4.34
C ALA A 495 9.73 31.18 4.51
N PHE A 496 10.09 30.45 5.57
CA PHE A 496 11.45 29.94 5.77
C PHE A 496 11.82 28.92 4.69
N GLU A 497 10.96 27.95 4.40
CA GLU A 497 11.21 26.92 3.38
C GLU A 497 11.30 27.49 1.96
N GLN A 498 10.46 28.48 1.64
CA GLN A 498 10.54 29.19 0.36
C GLN A 498 11.89 29.90 0.21
N ARG A 499 12.35 30.59 1.25
CA ARG A 499 13.67 31.25 1.25
C ARG A 499 14.82 30.26 1.18
N ALA A 500 14.67 29.10 1.82
CA ALA A 500 15.65 28.02 1.76
C ALA A 500 15.70 27.33 0.38
N GLY A 501 14.65 27.45 -0.45
CA GLY A 501 14.52 26.65 -1.67
C GLY A 501 14.21 25.17 -1.37
N ALA A 502 13.61 24.90 -0.22
CA ALA A 502 13.15 23.60 0.24
C ALA A 502 11.79 23.20 -0.36
N LEU A 503 11.05 24.17 -0.93
CA LEU A 503 9.81 23.95 -1.66
C LEU A 503 10.10 23.94 -3.16
N GLY A 504 10.26 22.73 -3.74
CA GLY A 504 10.46 22.49 -5.17
C GLY A 504 9.18 22.52 -6.00
#